data_AF-A0A6V7HSJ2-F1
#
_entry.id   AF-A0A6V7HSJ2-F1
#
_cell.length_a   1.000
_cell.length_b   1.000
_cell.length_c   1.000
_cell.angle_alpha   90.00
_cell.angle_beta   90.00
_cell.angle_gamma   90.00
#
_symmetry.space_group_name_H-M   'P 1'
#
loop_
_entity.id
_entity.type
_entity.pdbx_description
1 polymer ?
#
loop_
_entity_poly.entity_id
_entity_poly.type
_entity_poly.pdbx_seq_one_letter_code
_entity_poly.pdbx_strand_id
1 'polypeptide(L)'
;TDPNQEHWMYCSGLYSANETIWNLLLNDFSDRKLIYLGCTKNKTLIEKYLMYALDNPSRKVFKKTIFSLLYGAEENYDYFADFFVNHIEKINH
;
A
#
# COMPACT_ATOMS: atom_id res chain seq x y z
N THR A 1 -12.76 10.79 14.75
CA THR A 1 -13.51 9.89 13.85
C THR A 1 -13.40 8.49 14.41
N ASP A 2 -14.45 7.69 14.31
CA ASP A 2 -14.37 6.26 14.64
C ASP A 2 -13.34 5.57 13.71
N PRO A 3 -12.40 4.75 14.21
CA PRO A 3 -11.36 4.15 13.39
C PRO A 3 -11.89 3.31 12.23
N ASN A 4 -13.02 2.63 12.41
CA ASN A 4 -13.63 1.83 11.35
C ASN A 4 -14.26 2.72 10.27
N GLN A 5 -14.92 3.81 10.66
CA GLN A 5 -15.43 4.81 9.71
C GLN A 5 -14.31 5.48 8.92
N GLU A 6 -13.20 5.83 9.56
CA GLU A 6 -12.05 6.41 8.89
C GLU A 6 -11.47 5.45 7.85
N HIS A 7 -11.26 4.20 8.24
CA HIS A 7 -10.78 3.15 7.35
C HIS A 7 -11.70 2.95 6.14
N TRP A 8 -13.01 2.80 6.37
CA TRP A 8 -13.99 2.66 5.30
C TRP A 8 -13.98 3.84 4.33
N MET A 9 -13.90 5.07 4.84
CA MET A 9 -13.90 6.28 4.02
C MET A 9 -12.67 6.35 3.12
N TYR A 10 -11.47 6.13 3.67
CA TYR A 10 -10.24 6.16 2.88
C TYR A 10 -10.18 5.01 1.87
N CYS A 11 -10.51 3.79 2.29
CA CYS A 11 -10.41 2.63 1.42
C CYS A 11 -11.44 2.67 0.29
N SER A 12 -12.68 3.10 0.56
CA SER A 12 -13.69 3.31 -0.49
C SER A 12 -13.25 4.36 -1.51
N GLY A 13 -12.61 5.45 -1.05
CA GLY A 13 -12.10 6.49 -1.94
C GLY A 13 -10.92 6.03 -2.79
N LEU A 14 -10.00 5.24 -2.22
CA LEU A 14 -8.80 4.75 -2.91
C LEU A 14 -9.05 3.57 -3.84
N TYR A 15 -10.13 2.82 -3.61
CA TYR A 15 -10.47 1.62 -4.36
C TYR A 15 -10.45 1.85 -5.87
N SER A 16 -11.05 2.96 -6.32
CA SER A 16 -11.10 3.39 -7.72
C SER A 16 -10.35 4.71 -7.98
N ALA A 17 -9.50 5.13 -7.05
CA ALA A 17 -8.73 6.35 -7.22
C ALA A 17 -7.75 6.23 -8.40
N ASN A 18 -7.57 7.34 -9.12
CA ASN A 18 -6.49 7.46 -10.08
C ASN A 18 -5.15 7.68 -9.36
N GLU A 19 -4.07 7.58 -10.13
CA GLU A 19 -2.71 7.75 -9.61
C GLU A 19 -2.51 9.12 -8.95
N THR A 20 -3.14 10.20 -9.44
CA THR A 20 -3.00 11.53 -8.84
C THR A 20 -3.49 11.55 -7.39
N ILE A 21 -4.72 11.06 -7.15
CA ILE A 21 -5.30 11.02 -5.80
C ILE A 21 -4.48 10.08 -4.90
N TRP A 22 -4.07 8.93 -5.43
CA TRP A 22 -3.26 7.96 -4.69
C TRP A 22 -1.90 8.56 -4.28
N ASN A 23 -1.22 9.26 -5.20
CA ASN A 23 0.07 9.92 -4.94
C ASN A 23 -0.07 11.07 -3.93
N LEU A 24 -1.18 11.80 -3.91
CA LEU A 24 -1.42 12.82 -2.89
C LEU A 24 -1.37 12.19 -1.49
N LEU A 25 -1.91 10.99 -1.32
CA LEU A 25 -1.93 10.30 -0.04
C LEU A 25 -0.58 9.66 0.33
N LEU A 26 0.20 9.20 -0.67
CA LEU A 26 1.57 8.75 -0.46
C LEU A 26 2.50 9.89 -0.03
N ASN A 27 2.32 11.08 -0.61
CA ASN A 27 3.13 12.26 -0.34
C ASN A 27 2.69 13.04 0.91
N ASP A 28 1.48 12.80 1.41
CA ASP A 28 1.06 13.30 2.71
C ASP A 28 1.88 12.57 3.78
N PHE A 29 3.00 13.17 4.20
CA PHE A 29 4.05 12.66 5.13
C PHE A 29 3.53 12.09 6.47
N SER A 30 2.22 12.11 6.69
CA SER A 30 1.55 11.34 7.71
C SER A 30 1.69 9.84 7.44
N ASP A 31 2.72 9.28 8.07
CA ASP A 31 2.96 7.86 8.35
C ASP A 31 1.68 7.05 8.70
N ARG A 32 0.64 7.72 9.23
CA ARG A 32 -0.66 7.12 9.58
C ARG A 32 -1.52 6.72 8.38
N LYS A 33 -1.39 7.39 7.22
CA LYS A 33 -2.27 7.16 6.06
C LYS A 33 -1.75 6.11 5.08
N LEU A 34 -0.48 5.70 5.23
CA LEU A 34 0.13 4.61 4.48
C LEU A 34 -0.69 3.30 4.56
N ILE A 35 -1.36 3.07 5.69
CA ILE A 35 -2.19 1.88 5.91
C ILE A 35 -3.41 1.78 4.98
N TYR A 36 -3.76 2.85 4.27
CA TYR A 36 -4.90 2.88 3.34
C TYR A 36 -4.48 2.73 1.88
N LEU A 37 -3.21 2.98 1.53
CA LEU A 37 -2.73 2.96 0.15
C LEU A 37 -2.88 1.59 -0.54
N GLY A 38 -2.88 0.52 0.25
CA GLY A 38 -3.13 -0.85 -0.19
C GLY A 38 -4.59 -1.14 -0.51
N CYS A 39 -5.52 -0.20 -0.31
CA CYS A 39 -6.93 -0.39 -0.67
C CYS A 39 -7.25 -0.19 -2.15
N THR A 40 -6.29 0.29 -2.96
CA THR A 40 -6.47 0.38 -4.41
C THR A 40 -6.49 -1.01 -5.06
N LYS A 41 -7.27 -1.17 -6.13
CA LYS A 41 -7.24 -2.36 -7.01
C LYS A 41 -6.26 -2.26 -8.18
N ASN A 42 -5.58 -1.13 -8.31
CA ASN A 42 -4.67 -0.90 -9.42
C ASN A 42 -3.32 -1.61 -9.14
N LYS A 43 -3.06 -2.72 -9.86
CA LYS A 43 -1.82 -3.50 -9.74
C LYS A 43 -0.56 -2.62 -9.86
N THR A 44 -0.51 -1.71 -10.83
CA THR A 44 0.64 -0.81 -11.01
C THR A 44 0.90 0.08 -9.79
N LEU A 45 -0.16 0.56 -9.13
CA LEU A 45 -0.02 1.36 -7.91
C LEU A 45 0.41 0.53 -6.70
N ILE A 46 -0.05 -0.72 -6.59
CA ILE A 46 0.41 -1.67 -5.57
C ILE A 46 1.90 -1.99 -5.75
N GLU A 47 2.34 -2.28 -6.97
CA GLU A 47 3.75 -2.53 -7.29
C GLU A 47 4.61 -1.30 -7.01
N LYS A 48 4.15 -0.10 -7.39
CA LYS A 48 4.81 1.18 -7.05
C LYS A 48 4.95 1.35 -5.53
N TYR A 49 3.92 1.00 -4.78
CA TYR A 49 3.94 1.11 -3.32
C TYR A 49 4.88 0.11 -2.66
N LEU A 50 4.93 -1.12 -3.17
CA LEU A 50 5.85 -2.16 -2.72
C LEU A 50 7.30 -1.78 -3.02
N MET A 51 7.60 -1.24 -4.20
CA MET A 51 8.93 -0.72 -4.53
C MET A 51 9.32 0.44 -3.62
N TYR A 52 8.43 1.40 -3.40
CA TYR A 52 8.64 2.49 -2.43
C TYR A 52 8.98 1.94 -1.04
N ALA A 53 8.32 0.88 -0.61
CA ALA A 53 8.54 0.27 0.70
C ALA A 53 9.88 -0.48 0.79
N LEU A 54 10.34 -1.10 -0.29
CA LEU A 54 11.66 -1.74 -0.37
C LEU A 54 12.79 -0.73 -0.38
N ASP A 55 12.64 0.36 -1.13
CA ASP A 55 13.67 1.41 -1.24
C ASP A 55 13.71 2.31 0.00
N ASN A 56 12.72 2.22 0.89
CA ASN A 56 12.66 2.99 2.13
C ASN A 56 13.48 2.30 3.24
N PRO A 57 14.44 2.98 3.90
CA PRO A 57 15.25 2.38 4.96
C PRO A 57 14.46 2.05 6.24
N SER A 58 13.22 2.55 6.37
CA SER A 58 12.38 2.31 7.52
C SER A 58 11.64 0.98 7.41
N ARG A 59 12.08 -0.02 8.18
CA ARG A 59 11.35 -1.30 8.35
C ARG A 59 9.89 -1.13 8.79
N LYS A 60 9.56 -0.01 9.45
CA LYS A 60 8.18 0.35 9.83
C LYS A 60 7.32 0.66 8.60
N VAL A 61 7.87 1.36 7.61
CA VAL A 61 7.19 1.62 6.33
C VAL A 61 6.91 0.30 5.63
N PHE A 62 7.92 -0.57 5.50
CA PHE A 62 7.73 -1.89 4.90
C PHE A 62 6.62 -2.71 5.58
N LYS A 63 6.67 -2.86 6.92
CA LYS A 63 5.62 -3.57 7.66
C LYS A 63 4.23 -2.96 7.43
N LYS A 64 4.10 -1.63 7.46
CA LYS A 64 2.83 -0.95 7.21
C LYS A 64 2.33 -1.18 5.80
N THR A 65 3.20 -1.16 4.80
CA THR A 65 2.85 -1.50 3.42
C THR A 65 2.25 -2.90 3.34
N ILE A 66 2.89 -3.90 3.95
CA ILE A 66 2.35 -5.27 3.95
C ILE A 66 0.99 -5.32 4.66
N PHE A 67 0.84 -4.69 5.83
CA PHE A 67 -0.45 -4.62 6.51
C PHE A 67 -1.52 -3.91 5.68
N SER A 68 -1.15 -2.85 4.95
CA SER A 68 -2.03 -2.08 4.07
C SER A 68 -2.68 -2.97 3.01
N LEU A 69 -1.93 -3.95 2.48
CA LEU A 69 -2.45 -4.92 1.51
C LEU A 69 -3.47 -5.88 2.13
N LEU A 70 -3.28 -6.28 3.40
CA LEU A 70 -4.21 -7.16 4.12
C LEU A 70 -5.58 -6.54 4.37
N TYR A 71 -5.64 -5.21 4.47
CA TYR A 71 -6.90 -4.47 4.61
C TYR A 71 -7.46 -4.00 3.26
N GLY A 72 -6.78 -4.33 2.17
CA GLY A 72 -7.13 -3.91 0.82
C GLY A 72 -7.99 -4.91 0.07
N ALA A 73 -7.92 -4.84 -1.26
CA ALA A 73 -8.61 -5.77 -2.13
C ALA A 73 -7.96 -7.16 -2.09
N GLU A 74 -8.77 -8.23 -2.19
CA GLU A 74 -8.26 -9.62 -2.13
C GLU A 74 -7.22 -9.91 -3.22
N GLU A 75 -7.37 -9.29 -4.40
CA GLU A 75 -6.43 -9.43 -5.52
C GLU A 75 -5.01 -8.93 -5.17
N ASN A 76 -4.87 -8.09 -4.14
CA ASN A 76 -3.58 -7.54 -3.74
C ASN A 76 -2.66 -8.60 -3.10
N TYR A 77 -3.20 -9.73 -2.63
CA TYR A 77 -2.40 -10.87 -2.17
C TYR A 77 -1.59 -11.48 -3.31
N ASP A 78 -2.25 -11.68 -4.46
CA ASP A 78 -1.61 -12.22 -5.65
C ASP A 78 -0.56 -11.23 -6.19
N TYR A 79 -0.87 -9.93 -6.19
CA TYR A 79 0.10 -8.90 -6.60
C TYR A 79 1.33 -8.87 -5.69
N PHE A 80 1.15 -9.02 -4.38
CA PHE A 80 2.25 -9.11 -3.45
C PHE A 80 3.08 -10.37 -3.67
N ALA A 81 2.45 -11.53 -3.86
CA ALA A 81 3.14 -12.78 -4.12
C ALA A 81 3.97 -12.71 -5.41
N ASP A 82 3.38 -12.21 -6.50
CA ASP A 82 4.06 -11.95 -7.77
C ASP A 82 5.26 -11.03 -7.57
N PHE A 83 5.06 -9.92 -6.87
CA PHE A 83 6.12 -8.94 -6.63
C PHE A 83 7.25 -9.54 -5.78
N PHE A 84 6.91 -10.29 -4.74
CA PHE A 84 7.86 -10.93 -3.83
C PHE A 84 8.77 -11.92 -4.57
N VAL A 85 8.20 -12.81 -5.40
CA VAL A 85 8.96 -13.77 -6.20
C VAL A 85 9.98 -13.05 -7.09
N ASN A 86 9.60 -11.92 -7.68
CA ASN A 86 10.46 -11.15 -8.57
C ASN A 86 11.51 -10.27 -7.86
N HIS A 87 11.40 -10.07 -6.54
CA HIS A 87 12.27 -9.16 -5.77
C HIS A 87 12.87 -9.79 -4.51
N ILE A 88 12.81 -11.12 -4.39
CA ILE A 88 13.19 -11.85 -3.16
C ILE A 88 14.62 -11.57 -2.71
N GLU A 89 15.54 -11.34 -3.66
CA GLU A 89 16.94 -11.00 -3.36
C GLU A 89 17.08 -9.67 -2.61
N LYS A 90 16.27 -8.66 -2.97
CA LYS A 90 16.28 -7.36 -2.28
C LYS A 90 15.68 -7.43 -0.87
N ILE A 91 14.83 -8.42 -0.60
CA ILE A 91 14.13 -8.56 0.68
C ILE A 91 14.99 -9.28 1.73
N ASN A 92 15.91 -10.15 1.28
CA ASN A 92 16.73 -11.00 2.14
C ASN A 92 18.06 -10.37 2.60
N HIS A 93 18.34 -9.11 2.23
CA HIS A 93 19.51 -8.34 2.65
C HIS A 93 19.14 -7.27 3.68
#